data_AF-A0A1M7ZYS9-F1
#
_entry.id   AF-A0A1M7ZYS9-F1
#
_cell.length_a   1.000
_cell.length_b   1.000
_cell.length_c   1.000
_cell.angle_alpha   90.00
_cell.angle_beta   90.00
_cell.angle_gamma   90.00
#
_symmetry.space_group_name_H-M   'P 1'
#
loop_
_entity.id
_entity.type
_entity.pdbx_description
1 polymer ?
#
loop_
_entity_poly.entity_id
_entity_poly.type
_entity_poly.pdbx_seq_one_letter_code
_entity_poly.pdbx_strand_id
1 'polypeptide(L)'
;MKCLPILLSLISAISFGLAIYFIFMNTNQFSNKIKHNKTIIVSLILLAISLVIIGFTIDYIIDIYKEPQDFKKDFSKIGTYGDFFGGILNPILAFIGIIAASLAFYAQYEANKQVQVQFEEQKKNDYVQKFESNFYNLLSIHHQIVSDIDLKTKKIFHFNKELESFIKENKFVDESFAENIIIESESSSRDAFVYIFDLLDYFLWIDMEIYYGNDVEYIKGNIKDVNKFHNIFKNKYEIKCNGHILVSKFPDIYNTIYSAVSSDLGHYFRNLYRIVKYIDNANFSSNLIQDYKIKYDYTSILRAQISDAELKILFLNCIYYHGNEKFKPLLEKYTFFKIINRANEENNFFKNYSPLYKEEAFINSKNDSIIKEILDQKNFEKVIIKRIVETSGEVEQA
;
A
#
# COMPACT_ATOMS: atom_id res chain seq x y z
N MET A 1 68.59 -31.46 -27.68
CA MET A 1 67.82 -30.46 -28.46
C MET A 1 67.11 -31.03 -29.72
N LYS A 2 66.88 -32.36 -29.87
CA LYS A 2 66.23 -32.90 -31.09
C LYS A 2 64.69 -32.77 -31.14
N CYS A 3 64.01 -32.48 -30.03
CA CYS A 3 62.53 -32.41 -29.99
C CYS A 3 61.93 -31.01 -30.20
N LEU A 4 62.71 -29.94 -30.04
CA LEU A 4 62.21 -28.56 -30.15
C LEU A 4 61.63 -28.20 -31.55
N PRO A 5 62.22 -28.64 -32.68
CA PRO A 5 61.69 -28.31 -34.01
C PRO A 5 60.38 -29.05 -34.29
N ILE A 6 60.27 -30.28 -33.79
CA ILE A 6 59.07 -31.11 -33.90
C ILE A 6 57.94 -30.49 -33.06
N LEU A 7 58.26 -29.96 -31.88
CA LEU A 7 57.28 -29.28 -31.03
C LEU A 7 56.78 -27.98 -31.68
N LEU A 8 57.68 -27.17 -32.25
CA LEU A 8 57.33 -25.90 -32.91
C LEU A 8 56.52 -26.13 -34.20
N SER A 9 56.85 -27.16 -34.98
CA SER A 9 56.06 -27.52 -36.16
C SER A 9 54.67 -28.04 -35.79
N LEU A 10 54.55 -28.79 -34.69
CA LEU A 10 53.27 -29.25 -34.15
C LEU A 10 52.40 -28.08 -33.69
N ILE A 11 52.97 -27.11 -32.96
CA ILE A 11 52.27 -25.90 -32.49
C ILE A 11 51.81 -25.07 -33.68
N SER A 12 52.66 -24.91 -34.70
CA SER A 12 52.32 -24.26 -35.96
C SER A 12 51.11 -24.93 -36.63
N ALA A 13 51.15 -26.26 -36.81
CA ALA A 13 50.08 -27.02 -37.45
C ALA A 13 48.74 -26.90 -36.69
N ILE A 14 48.77 -26.94 -35.36
CA ILE A 14 47.58 -26.76 -34.51
C ILE A 14 47.02 -25.34 -34.66
N SER A 15 47.89 -24.32 -34.62
CA SER A 15 47.47 -22.92 -34.77
C SER A 15 46.86 -22.62 -36.14
N PHE A 16 47.41 -23.23 -37.21
CA PHE A 16 46.91 -23.10 -38.57
C PHE A 16 45.56 -23.82 -38.75
N GLY A 17 45.43 -25.02 -38.18
CA GLY A 17 44.17 -25.76 -38.16
C GLY A 17 43.05 -25.02 -37.43
N LEU A 18 43.37 -24.38 -36.28
CA LEU A 18 42.41 -23.54 -35.56
C LEU A 18 42.01 -22.30 -36.36
N ALA A 19 42.95 -21.64 -37.06
CA ALA A 19 42.64 -20.50 -37.91
C ALA A 19 41.67 -20.87 -39.06
N ILE A 20 41.92 -21.99 -39.74
CA ILE A 20 41.02 -22.50 -40.80
C ILE A 20 39.65 -22.85 -40.23
N TYR A 21 39.60 -23.53 -39.08
CA TYR A 21 38.34 -23.89 -38.42
C TYR A 21 37.49 -22.66 -38.08
N PHE A 22 38.10 -21.61 -37.52
CA PHE A 22 37.40 -20.36 -37.21
C PHE A 22 36.93 -19.61 -38.46
N ILE A 23 37.72 -19.60 -39.54
CA ILE A 23 37.31 -19.02 -40.84
C ILE A 23 36.10 -19.78 -41.40
N PHE A 24 36.12 -21.11 -41.36
CA PHE A 24 35.09 -21.97 -41.93
C PHE A 24 33.79 -21.97 -41.11
N MET A 25 33.87 -21.99 -39.78
CA MET A 25 32.69 -21.85 -38.91
C MET A 25 32.02 -20.48 -39.09
N ASN A 26 32.78 -19.45 -39.43
CA ASN A 26 32.25 -18.11 -39.67
C ASN A 26 31.54 -17.99 -41.04
N THR A 27 31.92 -18.78 -42.06
CA THR A 27 31.24 -18.78 -43.37
C THR A 27 29.83 -19.37 -43.36
N ASN A 28 29.47 -20.20 -42.37
CA ASN A 28 28.17 -20.89 -42.30
C ASN A 28 27.04 -20.13 -41.58
N GLN A 29 27.28 -18.92 -41.04
CA GLN A 29 26.24 -18.11 -40.38
C GLN A 29 26.14 -16.70 -41.01
N PHE A 30 25.55 -16.64 -42.21
CA PHE A 30 25.42 -15.44 -43.04
C PHE A 30 24.44 -14.35 -42.53
N SER A 31 24.06 -14.34 -41.24
CA SER A 31 22.91 -13.54 -40.78
C SER A 31 23.22 -12.32 -39.89
N ASN A 32 24.42 -12.16 -39.30
CA ASN A 32 24.64 -11.08 -38.30
C ASN A 32 25.91 -10.24 -38.55
N LYS A 33 25.72 -9.09 -39.19
CA LYS A 33 26.78 -8.16 -39.66
C LYS A 33 27.70 -7.56 -38.57
N ILE A 34 27.33 -7.56 -37.29
CA ILE A 34 28.07 -6.82 -36.24
C ILE A 34 29.06 -7.71 -35.45
N LYS A 35 28.78 -9.01 -35.29
CA LYS A 35 29.73 -9.97 -34.66
C LYS A 35 30.90 -10.36 -35.58
N HIS A 36 30.76 -10.07 -36.88
CA HIS A 36 31.57 -10.57 -37.97
C HIS A 36 33.00 -9.99 -38.03
N ASN A 37 33.19 -8.73 -37.61
CA ASN A 37 34.51 -8.09 -37.69
C ASN A 37 35.48 -8.61 -36.62
N LYS A 38 34.99 -8.92 -35.41
CA LYS A 38 35.86 -9.34 -34.30
C LYS A 38 36.43 -10.75 -34.51
N THR A 39 35.65 -11.69 -35.04
CA THR A 39 36.08 -13.07 -35.31
C THR A 39 37.07 -13.17 -36.48
N ILE A 40 36.86 -12.39 -37.54
CA ILE A 40 37.79 -12.32 -38.68
C ILE A 40 39.15 -11.75 -38.24
N ILE A 41 39.16 -10.67 -37.46
CA ILE A 41 40.41 -10.07 -36.96
C ILE A 41 41.20 -11.09 -36.12
N VAL A 42 40.54 -11.82 -35.22
CA VAL A 42 41.19 -12.87 -34.41
C VAL A 42 41.78 -13.98 -35.28
N SER A 43 41.06 -14.42 -36.33
CA SER A 43 41.55 -15.46 -37.24
C SER A 43 42.78 -15.02 -38.05
N LEU A 44 42.83 -13.76 -38.48
CA LEU A 44 43.97 -13.19 -39.21
C LEU A 44 45.21 -13.03 -38.31
N ILE A 45 45.02 -12.65 -37.04
CA ILE A 45 46.11 -12.56 -36.06
C ILE A 45 46.71 -13.95 -35.79
N LEU A 46 45.88 -14.98 -35.60
CA LEU A 46 46.35 -16.36 -35.40
C LEU A 46 47.13 -16.89 -36.61
N LEU A 47 46.66 -16.58 -37.82
CA LEU A 47 47.34 -16.97 -39.06
C LEU A 47 48.70 -16.26 -39.20
N ALA A 48 48.79 -14.97 -38.88
CA ALA A 48 50.05 -14.24 -38.87
C ALA A 48 51.05 -14.82 -37.86
N ILE A 49 50.61 -15.18 -36.64
CA ILE A 49 51.44 -15.83 -35.63
C ILE A 49 51.95 -17.19 -36.14
N SER A 50 51.10 -17.98 -36.79
CA SER A 50 51.47 -19.28 -37.35
C SER A 50 52.56 -19.17 -38.43
N LEU A 51 52.45 -18.19 -39.34
CA LEU A 51 53.43 -17.96 -40.41
C LEU A 51 54.80 -17.53 -39.87
N VAL A 52 54.82 -16.72 -38.81
CA VAL A 52 56.07 -16.33 -38.14
C VAL A 52 56.74 -17.55 -37.51
N ILE A 53 56.00 -18.40 -36.81
CA ILE A 53 56.53 -19.65 -36.21
C ILE A 53 57.10 -20.56 -37.32
N ILE A 54 56.38 -20.72 -38.43
CA ILE A 54 56.84 -21.51 -39.58
C ILE A 54 58.16 -20.95 -40.14
N GLY A 55 58.25 -19.64 -40.34
CA GLY A 55 59.48 -19.00 -40.83
C GLY A 55 60.70 -19.29 -39.94
N PHE A 56 60.53 -19.18 -38.61
CA PHE A 56 61.59 -19.53 -37.65
C PHE A 56 61.97 -21.02 -37.70
N THR A 57 61.00 -21.93 -37.88
CA THR A 57 61.30 -23.36 -38.01
C THR A 57 62.04 -23.71 -39.30
N ILE A 58 61.72 -23.04 -40.40
CA ILE A 58 62.37 -23.25 -41.71
C ILE A 58 63.82 -22.72 -41.66
N ASP A 59 64.05 -21.52 -41.13
CA ASP A 59 65.40 -20.96 -40.93
C ASP A 59 66.28 -21.92 -40.10
N TYR A 60 65.73 -22.43 -39.00
CA TYR A 60 66.41 -23.39 -38.13
C TYR A 60 66.72 -24.72 -38.84
N ILE A 61 65.83 -25.23 -39.69
CA ILE A 61 66.04 -26.47 -40.48
C ILE A 61 67.10 -26.27 -41.56
N ILE A 62 67.12 -25.12 -42.24
CA ILE A 62 68.10 -24.80 -43.29
C ILE A 62 69.52 -24.73 -42.70
N ASP A 63 69.68 -24.14 -41.52
CA ASP A 63 70.99 -24.05 -40.84
C ASP A 63 71.52 -25.42 -40.41
N ILE A 64 70.65 -26.33 -39.95
CA ILE A 64 71.02 -27.72 -39.63
C ILE A 64 71.52 -28.47 -40.87
N TYR A 65 70.98 -28.15 -42.05
CA TYR A 65 71.31 -28.84 -43.29
C TYR A 65 72.63 -28.33 -43.91
N LYS A 66 72.99 -27.06 -43.68
CA LYS A 66 74.19 -26.43 -44.25
C LYS A 66 75.47 -26.74 -43.46
N GLU A 67 75.41 -26.83 -42.13
CA GLU A 67 76.59 -27.09 -41.29
C GLU A 67 76.33 -28.16 -40.20
N PRO A 68 76.37 -29.46 -40.56
CA PRO A 68 75.96 -30.55 -39.66
C PRO A 68 76.93 -30.87 -38.52
N GLN A 69 78.15 -30.30 -38.48
CA GLN A 69 79.23 -30.69 -37.55
C GLN A 69 79.74 -29.60 -36.60
N ASP A 70 79.23 -28.36 -36.64
CA ASP A 70 79.61 -27.31 -35.67
C ASP A 70 78.42 -26.41 -35.27
N PHE A 71 77.30 -27.05 -34.89
CA PHE A 71 76.08 -26.34 -34.50
C PHE A 71 76.23 -25.67 -33.12
N LYS A 72 76.85 -24.49 -33.10
CA LYS A 72 76.70 -23.49 -32.04
C LYS A 72 76.20 -22.20 -32.66
N LYS A 73 74.90 -22.16 -33.03
CA LYS A 73 74.23 -20.90 -33.35
C LYS A 73 74.27 -20.05 -32.07
N ASP A 74 75.07 -18.99 -32.08
CA ASP A 74 75.18 -18.10 -30.93
C ASP A 74 73.91 -17.26 -30.84
N PHE A 75 72.97 -17.72 -30.01
CA PHE A 75 71.71 -17.03 -29.75
C PHE A 75 71.91 -15.74 -28.93
N SER A 76 73.14 -15.38 -28.53
CA SER A 76 73.43 -14.14 -27.79
C SER A 76 72.90 -12.89 -28.49
N LYS A 77 72.99 -12.83 -29.83
CA LYS A 77 72.45 -11.73 -30.64
C LYS A 77 70.91 -11.72 -30.68
N ILE A 78 70.27 -12.89 -30.69
CA ILE A 78 68.80 -13.01 -30.67
C ILE A 78 68.27 -12.63 -29.28
N GLY A 79 68.98 -12.97 -28.21
CA GLY A 79 68.70 -12.50 -26.86
C GLY A 79 68.69 -10.98 -26.76
N THR A 80 69.67 -10.30 -27.37
CA THR A 80 69.74 -8.82 -27.38
C THR A 80 68.60 -8.17 -28.17
N TYR A 81 68.16 -8.76 -29.28
CA TYR A 81 66.95 -8.32 -29.98
C TYR A 81 65.69 -8.57 -29.14
N GLY A 82 65.61 -9.72 -28.47
CA GLY A 82 64.53 -10.04 -27.53
C GLY A 82 64.44 -9.07 -26.36
N ASP A 83 65.58 -8.67 -25.80
CA ASP A 83 65.68 -7.69 -24.72
C ASP A 83 65.28 -6.29 -25.19
N PHE A 84 65.63 -5.90 -26.42
CA PHE A 84 65.19 -4.63 -27.02
C PHE A 84 63.67 -4.61 -27.24
N PHE A 85 63.11 -5.66 -27.85
CA PHE A 85 61.66 -5.77 -28.06
C PHE A 85 60.91 -5.90 -26.74
N GLY A 86 61.41 -6.68 -25.78
CA GLY A 86 60.83 -6.82 -24.45
C GLY A 86 60.86 -5.52 -23.65
N GLY A 87 61.96 -4.76 -23.73
CA GLY A 87 62.11 -3.45 -23.10
C GLY A 87 61.15 -2.39 -23.64
N ILE A 88 60.74 -2.49 -24.92
CA ILE A 88 59.79 -1.56 -25.55
C ILE A 88 58.34 -2.05 -25.43
N LEU A 89 58.08 -3.33 -25.70
CA LEU A 89 56.72 -3.89 -25.72
C LEU A 89 56.13 -4.03 -24.32
N ASN A 90 56.91 -4.41 -23.30
CA ASN A 90 56.36 -4.59 -21.95
C ASN A 90 55.75 -3.30 -21.39
N PRO A 91 56.43 -2.13 -21.44
CA PRO A 91 55.81 -0.86 -21.03
C PRO A 91 54.56 -0.49 -21.82
N ILE A 92 54.56 -0.72 -23.15
CA ILE A 92 53.40 -0.42 -24.01
C ILE A 92 52.21 -1.33 -23.64
N LEU A 93 52.44 -2.63 -23.51
CA LEU A 93 51.42 -3.60 -23.11
C LEU A 93 50.91 -3.34 -21.70
N ALA A 94 51.80 -2.98 -20.76
CA ALA A 94 51.41 -2.57 -19.42
C ALA A 94 50.53 -1.31 -19.43
N PHE A 95 50.87 -0.31 -20.26
CA PHE A 95 50.08 0.91 -20.40
C PHE A 95 48.69 0.63 -21.01
N ILE A 96 48.61 -0.22 -22.03
CA ILE A 96 47.33 -0.70 -22.59
C ILE A 96 46.52 -1.44 -21.52
N GLY A 97 47.18 -2.28 -20.71
CA GLY A 97 46.56 -2.97 -19.59
C GLY A 97 45.96 -2.00 -18.56
N ILE A 98 46.69 -0.94 -18.20
CA ILE A 98 46.22 0.11 -17.31
C ILE A 98 45.02 0.85 -17.91
N ILE A 99 45.04 1.21 -19.20
CA ILE A 99 43.91 1.86 -19.87
C ILE A 99 42.70 0.92 -19.89
N ALA A 100 42.88 -0.34 -20.27
CA ALA A 100 41.81 -1.33 -20.32
C ALA A 100 41.20 -1.56 -18.93
N ALA A 101 42.04 -1.69 -17.89
CA ALA A 101 41.60 -1.78 -16.51
C ALA A 101 40.84 -0.50 -16.10
N SER A 102 41.33 0.68 -16.45
CA SER A 102 40.68 1.96 -16.12
C SER A 102 39.31 2.07 -16.80
N LEU A 103 39.19 1.65 -18.06
CA LEU A 103 37.91 1.60 -18.78
C LEU A 103 36.94 0.58 -18.16
N ALA A 104 37.44 -0.58 -17.75
CA ALA A 104 36.63 -1.59 -17.06
C ALA A 104 36.11 -1.06 -15.71
N PHE A 105 36.97 -0.41 -14.92
CA PHE A 105 36.58 0.25 -13.67
C PHE A 105 35.57 1.37 -13.91
N TYR A 106 35.75 2.19 -14.95
CA TYR A 106 34.80 3.24 -15.30
C TYR A 106 33.43 2.66 -15.69
N ALA A 107 33.40 1.62 -16.51
CA ALA A 107 32.16 0.93 -16.87
C ALA A 107 31.46 0.32 -15.64
N GLN A 108 32.22 -0.24 -14.70
CA GLN A 108 31.69 -0.77 -13.44
C GLN A 108 31.16 0.33 -12.52
N TYR A 109 31.83 1.48 -12.46
CA TYR A 109 31.37 2.65 -11.71
C TYR A 109 30.01 3.16 -12.23
N GLU A 110 29.88 3.30 -13.56
CA GLU A 110 28.60 3.70 -14.18
C GLU A 110 27.50 2.64 -13.96
N ALA A 111 27.82 1.35 -14.05
CA ALA A 111 26.86 0.28 -13.72
C ALA A 111 26.41 0.33 -12.26
N ASN A 112 27.32 0.58 -11.32
CA ASN A 112 26.99 0.74 -9.90
C ASN A 112 26.06 1.93 -9.65
N LYS A 113 26.24 3.04 -10.38
CA LYS A 113 25.35 4.20 -10.31
C LYS A 113 23.93 3.85 -10.77
N GLN A 114 23.78 3.07 -11.83
CA GLN A 114 22.46 2.58 -12.29
C GLN A 114 21.81 1.65 -11.26
N VAL A 115 22.59 0.75 -10.65
CA VAL A 115 22.11 -0.13 -9.58
C VAL A 115 21.61 0.67 -8.37
N GLN A 116 22.27 1.77 -8.00
CA GLN A 116 21.80 2.63 -6.91
C GLN A 116 20.42 3.25 -7.20
N VAL A 117 20.20 3.75 -8.43
CA VAL A 117 18.89 4.29 -8.84
C VAL A 117 17.81 3.21 -8.81
N GLN A 118 18.09 2.03 -9.37
CA GLN A 118 17.16 0.90 -9.32
C GLN A 118 16.83 0.48 -7.89
N PHE A 119 17.82 0.50 -7.00
CA PHE A 119 17.62 0.16 -5.59
C PHE A 119 16.70 1.16 -4.87
N GLU A 120 16.78 2.46 -5.21
CA GLU A 120 15.86 3.47 -4.67
C GLU A 120 14.42 3.30 -5.18
N GLU A 121 14.24 3.00 -6.47
CA GLU A 121 12.93 2.67 -7.04
C GLU A 121 12.35 1.40 -6.42
N GLN A 122 13.18 0.36 -6.25
CA GLN A 122 12.80 -0.88 -5.60
C GLN A 122 12.36 -0.63 -4.15
N LYS A 123 13.08 0.18 -3.37
CA LYS A 123 12.67 0.53 -2.00
C LYS A 123 11.28 1.15 -1.95
N LYS A 124 10.93 2.01 -2.92
CA LYS A 124 9.59 2.61 -3.01
C LYS A 124 8.53 1.56 -3.32
N ASN A 125 8.80 0.68 -4.29
CA ASN A 125 7.89 -0.41 -4.64
C ASN A 125 7.70 -1.41 -3.48
N ASP A 126 8.79 -1.79 -2.80
CA ASP A 126 8.76 -2.67 -1.63
C ASP A 126 7.95 -2.06 -0.49
N TYR A 127 8.01 -0.74 -0.30
CA TYR A 127 7.19 -0.03 0.69
C TYR A 127 5.69 -0.17 0.34
N VAL A 128 5.31 0.06 -0.91
CA VAL A 128 3.92 -0.08 -1.36
C VAL A 128 3.43 -1.52 -1.22
N GLN A 129 4.23 -2.51 -1.64
CA GLN A 129 3.88 -3.92 -1.51
C GLN A 129 3.70 -4.36 -0.05
N LYS A 130 4.60 -3.92 0.85
CA LYS A 130 4.47 -4.18 2.30
C LYS A 130 3.22 -3.51 2.87
N PHE A 131 2.90 -2.30 2.42
CA PHE A 131 1.67 -1.62 2.81
C PHE A 131 0.45 -2.41 2.36
N GLU A 132 0.37 -2.77 1.08
CA GLU A 132 -0.76 -3.51 0.49
C GLU A 132 -0.95 -4.85 1.19
N SER A 133 0.12 -5.63 1.39
CA SER A 133 0.05 -6.90 2.11
C SER A 133 -0.53 -6.73 3.52
N ASN A 134 -0.06 -5.74 4.28
CA ASN A 134 -0.60 -5.45 5.61
C ASN A 134 -2.05 -4.95 5.57
N PHE A 135 -2.39 -4.09 4.60
CA PHE A 135 -3.75 -3.58 4.42
C PHE A 135 -4.74 -4.73 4.14
N TYR A 136 -4.42 -5.62 3.21
CA TYR A 136 -5.29 -6.77 2.90
C TYR A 136 -5.34 -7.79 4.05
N ASN A 137 -4.25 -7.96 4.82
CA ASN A 137 -4.28 -8.76 6.03
C ASN A 137 -5.23 -8.16 7.08
N LEU A 138 -5.18 -6.84 7.31
CA LEU A 138 -6.10 -6.18 8.23
C LEU A 138 -7.56 -6.26 7.76
N LEU A 139 -7.79 -6.18 6.44
CA LEU A 139 -9.11 -6.36 5.84
C LEU A 139 -9.62 -7.79 6.02
N SER A 140 -8.77 -8.80 5.86
CA SER A 140 -9.10 -10.19 6.14
C SER A 140 -9.45 -10.40 7.61
N ILE A 141 -8.69 -9.81 8.54
CA ILE A 141 -9.00 -9.84 9.98
C ILE A 141 -10.34 -9.14 10.24
N HIS A 142 -10.65 -8.06 9.53
CA HIS A 142 -11.95 -7.40 9.65
C HIS A 142 -13.10 -8.30 9.23
N HIS A 143 -12.96 -9.03 8.12
CA HIS A 143 -13.96 -10.01 7.70
C HIS A 143 -14.13 -11.15 8.69
N GLN A 144 -13.04 -11.62 9.32
CA GLN A 144 -13.11 -12.61 10.39
C GLN A 144 -13.87 -12.06 11.60
N ILE A 145 -13.55 -10.84 12.06
CA ILE A 145 -14.30 -10.20 13.15
C ILE A 145 -15.77 -10.11 12.78
N VAL A 146 -16.11 -9.63 11.59
CA VAL A 146 -17.51 -9.55 11.15
C VAL A 146 -18.17 -10.92 11.12
N SER A 147 -17.48 -11.97 10.66
CA SER A 147 -18.00 -13.33 10.63
C SER A 147 -18.24 -13.90 12.03
N ASP A 148 -17.34 -13.61 12.96
CA ASP A 148 -17.32 -14.15 14.33
C ASP A 148 -18.29 -13.42 15.28
N ILE A 149 -18.89 -12.31 14.83
CA ILE A 149 -19.93 -11.61 15.59
C ILE A 149 -21.13 -12.53 15.77
N ASP A 150 -21.38 -12.92 17.03
CA ASP A 150 -22.56 -13.68 17.46
C ASP A 150 -23.41 -12.79 18.38
N LEU A 151 -24.35 -12.07 17.77
CA LEU A 151 -25.27 -11.22 18.50
C LEU A 151 -26.54 -12.01 18.80
N LYS A 152 -26.60 -12.46 20.04
CA LYS A 152 -27.84 -12.94 20.64
C LYS A 152 -28.62 -11.72 21.10
N THR A 153 -29.64 -11.30 20.37
CA THR A 153 -30.60 -10.24 20.77
C THR A 153 -31.13 -10.45 22.18
N LYS A 154 -31.29 -11.72 22.61
CA LYS A 154 -31.58 -12.11 24.00
C LYS A 154 -30.59 -11.55 25.03
N LYS A 155 -29.31 -11.36 24.71
CA LYS A 155 -28.32 -10.73 25.63
C LYS A 155 -28.68 -9.27 25.90
N ILE A 156 -29.16 -8.53 24.90
CA ILE A 156 -29.57 -7.12 25.05
C ILE A 156 -30.75 -7.01 26.01
N PHE A 157 -31.75 -7.88 25.85
CA PHE A 157 -32.93 -7.89 26.72
C PHE A 157 -32.67 -8.50 28.11
N HIS A 158 -31.74 -9.46 28.22
CA HIS A 158 -31.26 -9.92 29.52
C HIS A 158 -30.54 -8.80 30.29
N PHE A 159 -29.82 -7.94 29.57
CA PHE A 159 -29.12 -6.79 30.14
C PHE A 159 -30.10 -5.72 30.65
N ASN A 160 -31.29 -5.59 30.06
CA ASN A 160 -32.31 -4.65 30.51
C ASN A 160 -33.75 -5.19 30.34
N LYS A 161 -34.31 -5.79 31.41
CA LYS A 161 -35.68 -6.35 31.45
C LYS A 161 -36.79 -5.30 31.30
N GLU A 162 -36.52 -4.05 31.68
CA GLU A 162 -37.48 -2.95 31.50
C GLU A 162 -37.60 -2.59 30.01
N LEU A 163 -36.48 -2.63 29.28
CA LEU A 163 -36.43 -2.47 27.82
C LEU A 163 -37.26 -3.56 27.11
N GLU A 164 -37.08 -4.82 27.52
CA GLU A 164 -37.84 -5.95 26.96
C GLU A 164 -39.35 -5.77 27.17
N SER A 165 -39.75 -5.41 28.39
CA SER A 165 -41.15 -5.13 28.72
C SER A 165 -41.69 -3.91 27.97
N PHE A 166 -40.87 -2.89 27.72
CA PHE A 166 -41.28 -1.70 26.95
C PHE A 166 -41.56 -2.06 25.49
N ILE A 167 -40.70 -2.87 24.85
CA ILE A 167 -40.91 -3.27 23.45
C ILE A 167 -42.14 -4.17 23.32
N LYS A 168 -42.33 -5.14 24.22
CA LYS A 168 -43.49 -6.07 24.20
C LYS A 168 -44.84 -5.38 24.34
N GLU A 169 -44.91 -4.24 25.03
CA GLU A 169 -46.17 -3.54 25.32
C GLU A 169 -46.58 -2.53 24.23
N ASN A 170 -45.63 -2.00 23.45
CA ASN A 170 -45.89 -0.99 22.41
C ASN A 170 -46.28 -1.66 21.08
N LYS A 171 -47.48 -1.30 20.57
CA LYS A 171 -48.27 -2.06 19.57
C LYS A 171 -47.91 -1.84 18.09
N PHE A 172 -46.86 -1.08 17.79
CA PHE A 172 -46.54 -0.66 16.41
C PHE A 172 -45.30 -1.28 15.82
N VAL A 173 -44.68 -2.16 16.58
CA VAL A 173 -43.84 -3.15 15.98
C VAL A 173 -44.79 -4.17 15.35
N ASP A 174 -44.81 -4.29 14.02
CA ASP A 174 -45.52 -5.39 13.33
C ASP A 174 -45.32 -6.68 14.15
N GLU A 175 -46.35 -7.51 14.36
CA GLU A 175 -46.19 -8.74 15.16
C GLU A 175 -44.95 -9.52 14.66
N SER A 176 -44.67 -9.45 13.35
CA SER A 176 -43.44 -9.92 12.71
C SER A 176 -42.14 -9.29 13.25
N PHE A 177 -41.99 -7.98 13.39
CA PHE A 177 -40.74 -7.33 13.87
C PHE A 177 -40.53 -7.55 15.37
N ALA A 178 -41.60 -7.62 16.16
CA ALA A 178 -41.52 -7.85 17.60
C ALA A 178 -41.09 -9.29 17.83
N GLU A 179 -41.67 -10.23 17.09
CA GLU A 179 -41.26 -11.62 17.08
C GLU A 179 -39.82 -11.80 16.53
N ASN A 180 -39.44 -11.10 15.46
CA ASN A 180 -38.10 -11.18 14.86
C ASN A 180 -36.99 -10.64 15.80
N ILE A 181 -37.27 -9.59 16.58
CA ILE A 181 -36.30 -9.02 17.55
C ILE A 181 -36.31 -9.77 18.90
N ILE A 182 -37.48 -10.20 19.37
CA ILE A 182 -37.65 -10.75 20.74
C ILE A 182 -37.55 -12.28 20.77
N ILE A 183 -38.05 -12.99 19.75
CA ILE A 183 -38.32 -14.43 19.84
C ILE A 183 -37.16 -15.27 19.30
N GLU A 184 -36.64 -15.04 18.09
CA GLU A 184 -35.70 -15.98 17.46
C GLU A 184 -34.73 -15.35 16.44
N SER A 185 -33.70 -14.64 16.89
CA SER A 185 -32.54 -14.36 16.04
C SER A 185 -31.25 -14.65 16.77
N GLU A 186 -30.82 -15.92 16.76
CA GLU A 186 -29.38 -16.20 16.71
C GLU A 186 -28.89 -15.67 15.36
N SER A 187 -28.64 -14.37 15.31
CA SER A 187 -28.16 -13.69 14.11
C SER A 187 -26.65 -13.67 14.14
N SER A 188 -26.05 -14.47 13.28
CA SER A 188 -24.60 -14.50 13.11
C SER A 188 -24.16 -13.50 12.05
N SER A 189 -22.97 -12.97 12.25
CA SER A 189 -22.24 -12.21 11.27
C SER A 189 -22.90 -10.88 10.86
N ARG A 190 -23.41 -10.76 9.63
CA ARG A 190 -23.93 -9.48 9.09
C ARG A 190 -25.37 -9.19 9.49
N ASP A 191 -26.20 -10.21 9.63
CA ASP A 191 -27.61 -10.06 10.03
C ASP A 191 -27.71 -9.42 11.42
N ALA A 192 -26.72 -9.72 12.26
CA ALA A 192 -26.49 -9.14 13.57
C ALA A 192 -26.49 -7.59 13.56
N PHE A 193 -25.91 -6.97 12.53
CA PHE A 193 -25.91 -5.51 12.36
C PHE A 193 -27.26 -4.98 11.91
N VAL A 194 -28.02 -5.75 11.12
CA VAL A 194 -29.38 -5.36 10.69
C VAL A 194 -30.27 -5.25 11.93
N TYR A 195 -30.31 -6.28 12.77
CA TYR A 195 -31.13 -6.27 13.99
C TYR A 195 -30.75 -5.17 14.99
N ILE A 196 -29.45 -4.91 15.17
CA ILE A 196 -29.01 -3.80 16.02
C ILE A 196 -29.45 -2.47 15.43
N PHE A 197 -29.31 -2.28 14.12
CA PHE A 197 -29.71 -1.04 13.48
C PHE A 197 -31.22 -0.85 13.60
N ASP A 198 -32.03 -1.87 13.33
CA ASP A 198 -33.48 -1.82 13.42
C ASP A 198 -33.94 -1.44 14.84
N LEU A 199 -33.30 -2.02 15.87
CA LEU A 199 -33.55 -1.66 17.26
C LEU A 199 -33.19 -0.20 17.55
N LEU A 200 -32.02 0.24 17.08
CA LEU A 200 -31.56 1.62 17.25
C LEU A 200 -32.48 2.61 16.52
N ASP A 201 -32.87 2.32 15.28
CA ASP A 201 -33.75 3.16 14.47
C ASP A 201 -35.13 3.29 15.11
N TYR A 202 -35.68 2.20 15.65
CA TYR A 202 -36.94 2.22 16.40
C TYR A 202 -36.89 3.17 17.60
N PHE A 203 -35.86 3.06 18.45
CA PHE A 203 -35.73 3.94 19.60
C PHE A 203 -35.39 5.38 19.22
N LEU A 204 -34.67 5.58 18.12
CA LEU A 204 -34.38 6.89 17.59
C LEU A 204 -35.66 7.59 17.12
N TRP A 205 -36.52 6.87 16.41
CA TRP A 205 -37.83 7.35 15.99
C TRP A 205 -38.68 7.76 17.19
N ILE A 206 -38.76 6.93 18.24
CA ILE A 206 -39.47 7.27 19.48
C ILE A 206 -38.93 8.55 20.11
N ASP A 207 -37.60 8.66 20.27
CA ASP A 207 -36.96 9.84 20.86
C ASP A 207 -37.32 11.11 20.05
N MET A 208 -37.29 11.02 18.72
CA MET A 208 -37.64 12.14 17.84
C MET A 208 -39.11 12.53 17.94
N GLU A 209 -40.03 11.57 17.91
CA GLU A 209 -41.47 11.87 18.03
C GLU A 209 -41.79 12.50 19.39
N ILE A 210 -41.17 12.05 20.48
CA ILE A 210 -41.38 12.62 21.82
C ILE A 210 -40.93 14.09 21.89
N TYR A 211 -39.80 14.43 21.28
CA TYR A 211 -39.20 15.77 21.43
C TYR A 211 -39.55 16.75 20.32
N TYR A 212 -39.89 16.26 19.14
CA TYR A 212 -40.10 17.06 17.93
C TYR A 212 -41.38 16.73 17.18
N GLY A 213 -42.11 15.68 17.59
CA GLY A 213 -43.42 15.35 17.04
C GLY A 213 -44.43 16.47 17.33
N ASN A 214 -45.23 16.82 16.32
CA ASN A 214 -46.17 17.93 16.40
C ASN A 214 -47.54 17.52 16.98
N ASP A 215 -47.82 16.21 17.11
CA ASP A 215 -49.15 15.69 17.46
C ASP A 215 -49.10 14.78 18.70
N VAL A 216 -49.58 15.33 19.83
CA VAL A 216 -49.64 14.64 21.13
C VAL A 216 -50.66 13.49 21.14
N GLU A 217 -51.72 13.56 20.32
CA GLU A 217 -52.69 12.46 20.17
C GLU A 217 -52.09 11.30 19.36
N TYR A 218 -51.31 11.60 18.31
CA TYR A 218 -50.54 10.60 17.58
C TYR A 218 -49.51 9.90 18.48
N ILE A 219 -48.76 10.65 19.30
CA ILE A 219 -47.80 10.09 20.26
C ILE A 219 -48.51 9.19 21.29
N LYS A 220 -49.65 9.62 21.86
CA LYS A 220 -50.41 8.83 22.84
C LYS A 220 -51.11 7.62 22.22
N GLY A 221 -51.46 7.68 20.93
CA GLY A 221 -52.03 6.56 20.18
C GLY A 221 -50.99 5.48 19.83
N ASN A 222 -49.74 5.89 19.58
CA ASN A 222 -48.68 5.02 19.05
C ASN A 222 -47.66 4.55 20.11
N ILE A 223 -47.36 5.39 21.11
CA ILE A 223 -46.46 5.07 22.23
C ILE A 223 -47.32 4.95 23.49
N LYS A 224 -47.66 3.73 23.88
CA LYS A 224 -48.60 3.46 24.98
C LYS A 224 -48.08 3.92 26.35
N ASP A 225 -46.77 3.87 26.54
CA ASP A 225 -46.15 4.21 27.83
C ASP A 225 -44.90 5.08 27.67
N VAL A 226 -45.12 6.34 27.30
CA VAL A 226 -44.08 7.36 27.24
C VAL A 226 -43.36 7.52 28.59
N ASN A 227 -44.05 7.31 29.71
CA ASN A 227 -43.46 7.42 31.05
C ASN A 227 -42.43 6.30 31.29
N LYS A 228 -42.72 5.07 30.85
CA LYS A 228 -41.76 3.96 30.91
C LYS A 228 -40.52 4.22 30.06
N PHE A 229 -40.67 4.81 28.87
CA PHE A 229 -39.52 5.28 28.08
C PHE A 229 -38.66 6.28 28.86
N HIS A 230 -39.29 7.26 29.51
CA HIS A 230 -38.59 8.27 30.31
C HIS A 230 -37.91 7.69 31.57
N ASN A 231 -38.45 6.61 32.12
CA ASN A 231 -37.87 5.92 33.26
C ASN A 231 -36.64 5.08 32.86
N ILE A 232 -36.68 4.44 31.70
CA ILE A 232 -35.58 3.65 31.16
C ILE A 232 -34.43 4.58 30.73
N PHE A 233 -34.73 5.63 29.99
CA PHE A 233 -33.74 6.58 29.46
C PHE A 233 -33.91 7.92 30.15
N LYS A 234 -33.07 8.19 31.16
CA LYS A 234 -33.25 9.34 32.05
C LYS A 234 -32.51 10.56 31.54
N ASN A 235 -31.32 10.35 30.98
CA ASN A 235 -30.39 11.42 30.68
C ASN A 235 -30.76 12.09 29.36
N LYS A 236 -30.89 13.41 29.40
CA LYS A 236 -31.15 14.26 28.24
C LYS A 236 -29.87 14.97 27.87
N TYR A 237 -29.51 14.92 26.59
CA TYR A 237 -28.27 15.50 26.08
C TYR A 237 -28.57 16.61 25.08
N GLU A 238 -27.73 17.63 25.08
CA GLU A 238 -27.76 18.72 24.11
C GLU A 238 -26.56 18.57 23.18
N ILE A 239 -26.83 18.30 21.90
CA ILE A 239 -25.83 18.08 20.87
C ILE A 239 -25.80 19.32 19.99
N LYS A 240 -24.65 19.99 19.97
CA LYS A 240 -24.40 21.18 19.16
C LYS A 240 -23.54 20.80 17.98
N CYS A 241 -24.09 20.89 16.76
CA CYS A 241 -23.32 20.76 15.54
C CYS A 241 -23.79 21.79 14.53
N ASN A 242 -22.84 22.47 13.88
CA ASN A 242 -23.09 23.38 12.76
C ASN A 242 -24.19 24.45 13.03
N GLY A 243 -24.30 24.92 14.27
CA GLY A 243 -25.33 25.91 14.68
C GLY A 243 -26.70 25.32 15.02
N HIS A 244 -26.89 24.01 14.88
CA HIS A 244 -28.09 23.30 15.29
C HIS A 244 -27.95 22.74 16.71
N ILE A 245 -29.04 22.83 17.48
CA ILE A 245 -29.16 22.24 18.81
C ILE A 245 -30.15 21.09 18.71
N LEU A 246 -29.63 19.86 18.80
CA LEU A 246 -30.45 18.66 18.90
C LEU A 246 -30.50 18.24 20.37
N VAL A 247 -31.69 18.06 20.88
CA VAL A 247 -31.94 17.69 22.26
C VAL A 247 -32.57 16.30 22.25
N SER A 248 -31.86 15.34 22.83
CA SER A 248 -32.13 13.92 22.57
C SER A 248 -31.73 13.07 23.77
N LYS A 249 -32.50 12.00 24.04
CA LYS A 249 -32.09 10.94 24.98
C LYS A 249 -31.36 9.80 24.28
N PHE A 250 -31.29 9.84 22.95
CA PHE A 250 -30.63 8.83 22.15
C PHE A 250 -29.19 8.48 22.56
N PRO A 251 -28.34 9.39 23.08
CA PRO A 251 -27.04 8.97 23.59
C PRO A 251 -27.13 7.93 24.73
N ASP A 252 -28.11 8.08 25.63
CA ASP A 252 -28.38 7.11 26.72
C ASP A 252 -28.85 5.76 26.14
N ILE A 253 -29.72 5.82 25.13
CA ILE A 253 -30.26 4.67 24.40
C ILE A 253 -29.13 3.90 23.71
N TYR A 254 -28.35 4.60 22.90
CA TYR A 254 -27.22 4.04 22.17
C TYR A 254 -26.22 3.42 23.14
N ASN A 255 -25.87 4.09 24.24
CA ASN A 255 -24.95 3.56 25.24
C ASN A 255 -25.48 2.30 25.93
N THR A 256 -26.79 2.25 26.21
CA THR A 256 -27.43 1.08 26.81
C THR A 256 -27.34 -0.13 25.89
N ILE A 257 -27.73 0.05 24.62
CA ILE A 257 -27.66 -1.02 23.61
C ILE A 257 -26.21 -1.43 23.35
N TYR A 258 -25.32 -0.44 23.13
CA TYR A 258 -23.90 -0.67 22.89
C TYR A 258 -23.24 -1.44 24.02
N SER A 259 -23.53 -1.10 25.28
CA SER A 259 -22.93 -1.77 26.45
C SER A 259 -23.25 -3.27 26.47
N ALA A 260 -24.46 -3.66 26.07
CA ALA A 260 -24.87 -5.06 26.00
C ALA A 260 -24.15 -5.87 24.91
N VAL A 261 -23.65 -5.21 23.87
CA VAL A 261 -22.94 -5.82 22.72
C VAL A 261 -21.50 -5.32 22.57
N SER A 262 -20.97 -4.71 23.63
CA SER A 262 -19.75 -3.88 23.57
C SER A 262 -18.49 -4.68 23.28
N SER A 263 -18.46 -5.96 23.64
CA SER A 263 -17.41 -6.90 23.23
C SER A 263 -17.29 -6.87 21.72
N ASP A 264 -18.36 -7.23 21.01
CA ASP A 264 -18.32 -7.52 19.59
C ASP A 264 -18.27 -6.23 18.76
N LEU A 265 -19.17 -5.26 19.03
CA LEU A 265 -19.16 -3.96 18.34
C LEU A 265 -17.91 -3.14 18.67
N GLY A 266 -17.39 -3.23 19.89
CA GLY A 266 -16.15 -2.54 20.27
C GLY A 266 -14.94 -3.07 19.52
N HIS A 267 -14.83 -4.39 19.35
CA HIS A 267 -13.79 -5.00 18.54
C HIS A 267 -13.92 -4.60 17.06
N TYR A 268 -15.13 -4.63 16.51
CA TYR A 268 -15.44 -4.21 15.15
C TYR A 268 -14.98 -2.76 14.88
N PHE A 269 -15.46 -1.78 15.66
CA PHE A 269 -15.13 -0.38 15.43
C PHE A 269 -13.66 -0.07 15.65
N ARG A 270 -13.02 -0.71 16.63
CA ARG A 270 -11.59 -0.52 16.90
C ARG A 270 -10.75 -1.03 15.74
N ASN A 271 -11.11 -2.17 15.15
CA ASN A 271 -10.37 -2.68 13.99
C ASN A 271 -10.59 -1.79 12.76
N LEU A 272 -11.84 -1.39 12.49
CA LEU A 272 -12.14 -0.52 11.36
C LEU A 272 -11.41 0.83 11.46
N TYR A 273 -11.41 1.44 12.66
CA TYR A 273 -10.62 2.64 12.94
C TYR A 273 -9.12 2.41 12.69
N ARG A 274 -8.56 1.27 13.11
CA ARG A 274 -7.15 0.94 12.89
C ARG A 274 -6.82 0.84 11.40
N ILE A 275 -7.70 0.26 10.57
CA ILE A 275 -7.49 0.19 9.12
C ILE A 275 -7.46 1.59 8.51
N VAL A 276 -8.47 2.43 8.81
CA VAL A 276 -8.52 3.80 8.28
C VAL A 276 -7.31 4.61 8.74
N LYS A 277 -6.91 4.46 10.01
CA LYS A 277 -5.71 5.12 10.55
C LYS A 277 -4.42 4.61 9.91
N TYR A 278 -4.34 3.31 9.60
CA TYR A 278 -3.20 2.72 8.89
C TYR A 278 -3.03 3.35 7.50
N ILE A 279 -4.14 3.55 6.78
CA ILE A 279 -4.16 4.25 5.49
C ILE A 279 -3.78 5.73 5.66
N ASP A 280 -4.35 6.43 6.65
CA ASP A 280 -4.10 7.86 6.90
C ASP A 280 -2.61 8.16 7.15
N ASN A 281 -1.95 7.28 7.89
CA ASN A 281 -0.55 7.40 8.32
C ASN A 281 0.48 6.98 7.24
N ALA A 282 0.08 6.29 6.18
CA ALA A 282 1.00 5.90 5.11
C ALA A 282 1.52 7.14 4.35
N ASN A 283 2.67 7.04 3.68
CA ASN A 283 3.19 8.13 2.84
C ASN A 283 3.58 7.56 1.48
N PHE A 284 2.73 7.79 0.47
CA PHE A 284 2.93 7.26 -0.89
C PHE A 284 3.56 8.29 -1.82
N SER A 285 3.35 9.58 -1.57
CA SER A 285 3.88 10.66 -2.40
C SER A 285 4.25 11.89 -1.57
N SER A 286 5.26 12.63 -2.03
CA SER A 286 5.58 13.96 -1.49
C SER A 286 4.55 15.02 -1.88
N ASN A 287 3.78 14.79 -2.95
CA ASN A 287 2.66 15.65 -3.34
C ASN A 287 1.42 15.26 -2.52
N LEU A 288 0.97 16.16 -1.65
CA LEU A 288 -0.16 15.92 -0.72
C LEU A 288 -1.48 15.56 -1.43
N ILE A 289 -1.74 16.13 -2.61
CA ILE A 289 -2.96 15.83 -3.37
C ILE A 289 -2.89 14.42 -3.94
N GLN A 290 -1.75 14.05 -4.52
CA GLN A 290 -1.55 12.70 -5.04
C GLN A 290 -1.57 11.64 -3.92
N ASP A 291 -0.93 11.94 -2.79
CA ASP A 291 -0.94 11.09 -1.60
C ASP A 291 -2.37 10.90 -1.06
N TYR A 292 -3.15 11.98 -0.98
CA TYR A 292 -4.56 11.91 -0.59
C TYR A 292 -5.36 11.02 -1.55
N LYS A 293 -5.18 11.16 -2.88
CA LYS A 293 -5.89 10.35 -3.88
C LYS A 293 -5.61 8.86 -3.71
N ILE A 294 -4.36 8.48 -3.47
CA ILE A 294 -3.98 7.08 -3.22
C ILE A 294 -4.66 6.56 -1.94
N LYS A 295 -4.59 7.34 -0.84
CA LYS A 295 -5.26 6.99 0.43
C LYS A 295 -6.78 6.89 0.28
N TYR A 296 -7.36 7.79 -0.50
CA TYR A 296 -8.78 7.77 -0.84
C TYR A 296 -9.17 6.49 -1.57
N ASP A 297 -8.35 6.02 -2.50
CA ASP A 297 -8.64 4.78 -3.24
C ASP A 297 -8.64 3.57 -2.30
N TYR A 298 -7.69 3.48 -1.35
CA TYR A 298 -7.69 2.43 -0.32
C TYR A 298 -8.89 2.51 0.64
N THR A 299 -9.27 3.70 1.11
CA THR A 299 -10.47 3.85 1.94
C THR A 299 -11.74 3.55 1.15
N SER A 300 -11.74 3.79 -0.16
CA SER A 300 -12.84 3.40 -1.04
C SER A 300 -12.96 1.88 -1.19
N ILE A 301 -11.84 1.15 -1.26
CA ILE A 301 -11.83 -0.32 -1.23
C ILE A 301 -12.44 -0.82 0.07
N LEU A 302 -11.99 -0.30 1.21
CA LEU A 302 -12.54 -0.65 2.53
C LEU A 302 -14.05 -0.38 2.61
N ARG A 303 -14.47 0.83 2.21
CA ARG A 303 -15.89 1.23 2.21
C ARG A 303 -16.76 0.28 1.40
N ALA A 304 -16.27 -0.22 0.27
CA ALA A 304 -17.02 -1.15 -0.58
C ALA A 304 -17.25 -2.53 0.06
N GLN A 305 -16.52 -2.88 1.13
CA GLN A 305 -16.71 -4.15 1.85
C GLN A 305 -17.75 -4.06 2.97
N ILE A 306 -18.13 -2.84 3.38
CA ILE A 306 -19.01 -2.58 4.51
C ILE A 306 -20.46 -2.60 4.03
N SER A 307 -21.32 -3.37 4.70
CA SER A 307 -22.75 -3.41 4.38
C SER A 307 -23.47 -2.12 4.78
N ASP A 308 -24.67 -1.91 4.25
CA ASP A 308 -25.48 -0.73 4.59
C ASP A 308 -25.82 -0.66 6.08
N ALA A 309 -26.12 -1.80 6.72
CA ALA A 309 -26.39 -1.87 8.15
C ALA A 309 -25.15 -1.52 8.99
N GLU A 310 -23.99 -2.07 8.63
CA GLU A 310 -22.71 -1.73 9.28
C GLU A 310 -22.38 -0.24 9.14
N LEU A 311 -22.63 0.35 7.96
CA LEU A 311 -22.39 1.76 7.69
C LEU A 311 -23.31 2.67 8.52
N LYS A 312 -24.58 2.29 8.66
CA LYS A 312 -25.58 3.00 9.48
C LYS A 312 -25.22 2.99 10.97
N ILE A 313 -24.81 1.84 11.51
CA ILE A 313 -24.37 1.78 12.92
C ILE A 313 -23.06 2.54 13.11
N LEU A 314 -22.11 2.45 12.16
CA LEU A 314 -20.90 3.27 12.18
C LEU A 314 -21.21 4.76 12.22
N PHE A 315 -22.18 5.20 11.44
CA PHE A 315 -22.65 6.57 11.41
C PHE A 315 -23.20 7.02 12.78
N LEU A 316 -23.99 6.20 13.47
CA LEU A 316 -24.46 6.51 14.84
C LEU A 316 -23.31 6.52 15.84
N ASN A 317 -22.41 5.54 15.78
CA ASN A 317 -21.26 5.42 16.68
C ASN A 317 -20.35 6.66 16.64
N CYS A 318 -20.20 7.23 15.45
CA CYS A 318 -19.42 8.44 15.23
C CYS A 318 -20.13 9.72 15.69
N ILE A 319 -21.45 9.73 15.84
CA ILE A 319 -22.17 10.86 16.45
C ILE A 319 -22.11 10.79 17.98
N TYR A 320 -22.48 9.64 18.56
CA TYR A 320 -22.94 9.57 19.95
C TYR A 320 -21.94 8.93 20.94
N TYR A 321 -20.82 8.38 20.48
CA TYR A 321 -19.88 7.64 21.35
C TYR A 321 -18.41 7.88 21.00
N HIS A 322 -17.52 6.96 21.43
CA HIS A 322 -16.05 7.02 21.26
C HIS A 322 -15.56 7.27 19.83
N GLY A 323 -16.42 7.06 18.83
CA GLY A 323 -16.12 7.36 17.43
C GLY A 323 -16.00 8.86 17.13
N ASN A 324 -16.62 9.74 17.93
CA ASN A 324 -16.77 11.16 17.61
C ASN A 324 -15.43 11.92 17.57
N GLU A 325 -14.57 11.75 18.57
CA GLU A 325 -13.33 12.55 18.64
C GLU A 325 -12.26 12.13 17.62
N LYS A 326 -12.13 10.83 17.34
CA LYS A 326 -10.99 10.29 16.58
C LYS A 326 -11.36 9.65 15.27
N PHE A 327 -12.50 8.96 15.21
CA PHE A 327 -12.85 8.17 14.04
C PHE A 327 -13.64 9.01 13.03
N LYS A 328 -14.63 9.77 13.51
CA LYS A 328 -15.45 10.67 12.69
C LYS A 328 -14.61 11.61 11.82
N PRO A 329 -13.57 12.32 12.31
CA PRO A 329 -12.76 13.19 11.45
C PRO A 329 -12.07 12.44 10.30
N LEU A 330 -11.68 11.18 10.50
CA LEU A 330 -11.10 10.36 9.43
C LEU A 330 -12.16 9.97 8.40
N LEU A 331 -13.36 9.59 8.85
CA LEU A 331 -14.45 9.23 7.94
C LEU A 331 -14.92 10.44 7.12
N GLU A 332 -14.99 11.62 7.74
CA GLU A 332 -15.26 12.89 7.07
C GLU A 332 -14.16 13.20 6.03
N LYS A 333 -12.89 13.13 6.45
CA LYS A 333 -11.73 13.37 5.57
C LYS A 333 -11.76 12.50 4.30
N TYR A 334 -12.20 11.25 4.41
CA TYR A 334 -12.21 10.29 3.31
C TYR A 334 -13.59 10.07 2.67
N THR A 335 -14.55 10.96 2.92
CA THR A 335 -15.90 10.95 2.31
C THR A 335 -16.66 9.65 2.55
N PHE A 336 -16.42 9.00 3.70
CA PHE A 336 -16.78 7.60 3.89
C PHE A 336 -18.29 7.33 3.73
N PHE A 337 -19.12 8.36 3.93
CA PHE A 337 -20.57 8.28 3.85
C PHE A 337 -21.13 8.73 2.49
N LYS A 338 -20.31 8.96 1.45
CA LYS A 338 -20.78 9.39 0.11
C LYS A 338 -21.78 8.46 -0.57
N ILE A 339 -21.79 7.18 -0.19
CA ILE A 339 -22.67 6.16 -0.78
C ILE A 339 -24.08 6.20 -0.17
N ILE A 340 -24.25 6.90 0.94
CA ILE A 340 -25.54 7.06 1.61
C ILE A 340 -26.43 7.97 0.77
N ASN A 341 -27.63 7.47 0.46
CA ASN A 341 -28.66 8.27 -0.19
C ASN A 341 -29.41 9.11 0.87
N ARG A 342 -29.07 10.39 0.96
CA ARG A 342 -29.72 11.33 1.88
C ARG A 342 -31.17 11.69 1.51
N ALA A 343 -31.59 11.44 0.28
CA ALA A 343 -32.85 11.96 -0.28
C ALA A 343 -33.99 10.93 -0.34
N ASN A 344 -33.69 9.64 -0.46
CA ASN A 344 -34.68 8.58 -0.71
C ASN A 344 -34.82 7.56 0.44
N GLU A 345 -34.52 7.94 1.68
CA GLU A 345 -34.83 7.05 2.81
C GLU A 345 -36.27 7.23 3.28
N GLU A 346 -37.02 6.13 3.34
CA GLU A 346 -38.40 6.08 3.84
C GLU A 346 -38.53 6.69 5.24
N ASN A 347 -37.52 6.50 6.10
CA ASN A 347 -37.54 6.98 7.50
C ASN A 347 -36.89 8.36 7.70
N ASN A 348 -36.43 9.04 6.63
CA ASN A 348 -35.68 10.31 6.72
C ASN A 348 -34.47 10.28 7.70
N PHE A 349 -33.94 9.10 8.05
CA PHE A 349 -32.89 8.93 9.05
C PHE A 349 -31.66 9.77 8.70
N PHE A 350 -31.03 9.53 7.54
CA PHE A 350 -29.84 10.30 7.17
C PHE A 350 -30.15 11.77 6.91
N LYS A 351 -31.36 12.12 6.47
CA LYS A 351 -31.76 13.52 6.29
C LYS A 351 -31.70 14.31 7.61
N ASN A 352 -32.13 13.69 8.72
CA ASN A 352 -32.18 14.35 10.02
C ASN A 352 -30.80 14.42 10.71
N TYR A 353 -29.94 13.43 10.50
CA TYR A 353 -28.65 13.33 11.22
C TYR A 353 -27.41 13.70 10.40
N SER A 354 -27.49 13.76 9.07
CA SER A 354 -26.38 14.24 8.23
C SER A 354 -25.86 15.64 8.62
N PRO A 355 -26.70 16.60 9.07
CA PRO A 355 -26.21 17.90 9.54
C PRO A 355 -25.25 17.85 10.73
N LEU A 356 -25.17 16.70 11.44
CA LEU A 356 -24.20 16.48 12.52
C LEU A 356 -22.79 16.16 11.99
N TYR A 357 -22.63 15.90 10.70
CA TYR A 357 -21.35 15.69 10.03
C TYR A 357 -20.98 16.91 9.19
N LYS A 358 -19.70 17.03 8.84
CA LYS A 358 -19.30 17.97 7.80
C LYS A 358 -19.76 17.48 6.40
N GLU A 359 -20.06 18.40 5.49
CA GLU A 359 -20.52 18.05 4.13
C GLU A 359 -19.49 17.21 3.34
N GLU A 360 -18.20 17.37 3.65
CA GLU A 360 -17.09 16.60 3.09
C GLU A 360 -17.30 15.09 3.27
N ALA A 361 -18.01 14.66 4.31
CA ALA A 361 -18.31 13.25 4.55
C ALA A 361 -19.13 12.60 3.43
N PHE A 362 -19.89 13.40 2.66
CA PHE A 362 -20.89 12.92 1.70
C PHE A 362 -20.57 13.27 0.24
N ILE A 363 -19.66 14.21 -0.01
CA ILE A 363 -19.33 14.66 -1.38
C ILE A 363 -18.20 13.83 -2.00
N ASN A 364 -18.08 13.86 -3.33
CA ASN A 364 -16.99 13.19 -4.03
C ASN A 364 -15.70 14.03 -3.98
N SER A 365 -14.70 13.59 -3.21
CA SER A 365 -13.45 14.33 -3.02
C SER A 365 -12.34 14.01 -4.03
N LYS A 366 -12.64 13.46 -5.22
CA LYS A 366 -11.60 13.28 -6.26
C LYS A 366 -11.18 14.58 -6.97
N ASN A 367 -11.92 15.67 -6.78
CA ASN A 367 -11.59 16.99 -7.35
C ASN A 367 -10.49 17.69 -6.53
N ASP A 368 -9.42 18.14 -7.20
CA ASP A 368 -8.27 18.80 -6.59
C ASP A 368 -8.63 20.02 -5.74
N SER A 369 -9.68 20.78 -6.09
CA SER A 369 -10.12 21.93 -5.28
C SER A 369 -10.69 21.49 -3.93
N ILE A 370 -11.54 20.46 -3.92
CA ILE A 370 -12.13 19.86 -2.72
C ILE A 370 -11.04 19.20 -1.87
N ILE A 371 -10.07 18.53 -2.50
CA ILE A 371 -8.93 17.94 -1.79
C ILE A 371 -8.14 19.03 -1.06
N LYS A 372 -7.87 20.16 -1.72
CA LYS A 372 -7.18 21.29 -1.09
C LYS A 372 -7.96 21.80 0.12
N GLU A 373 -9.27 22.01 0.01
CA GLU A 373 -10.10 22.42 1.15
C GLU A 373 -10.03 21.42 2.32
N ILE A 374 -10.13 20.12 2.05
CA ILE A 374 -10.01 19.05 3.06
C ILE A 374 -8.64 19.07 3.73
N LEU A 375 -7.57 19.27 2.95
CA LEU A 375 -6.19 19.33 3.46
C LEU A 375 -5.93 20.62 4.24
N ASP A 376 -6.52 21.74 3.83
CA ASP A 376 -6.38 23.05 4.45
C ASP A 376 -7.16 23.16 5.76
N GLN A 377 -8.26 22.43 5.93
CA GLN A 377 -8.97 22.36 7.22
C GLN A 377 -8.08 21.84 8.37
N LYS A 378 -7.04 21.03 8.10
CA LYS A 378 -6.01 20.67 9.11
C LYS A 378 -5.19 21.89 9.58
N ASN A 379 -5.11 22.95 8.80
CA ASN A 379 -4.44 24.19 9.19
C ASN A 379 -5.34 25.10 10.06
N PHE A 380 -6.67 25.00 9.97
CA PHE A 380 -7.56 25.80 10.82
C PHE A 380 -7.49 25.39 12.30
N GLU A 381 -7.39 24.09 12.62
CA GLU A 381 -7.22 23.64 14.01
C GLU A 381 -5.85 24.01 14.60
N LYS A 382 -4.77 23.98 13.79
CA LYS A 382 -3.44 24.47 14.23
C LYS A 382 -3.38 25.99 14.38
N VAL A 383 -4.12 26.75 13.56
CA VAL A 383 -4.22 28.21 13.68
C VAL A 383 -5.05 28.62 14.89
N ILE A 384 -6.09 27.87 15.27
CA ILE A 384 -6.86 28.11 16.50
C ILE A 384 -6.01 27.83 17.74
N ILE A 385 -5.26 26.73 17.78
CA ILE A 385 -4.34 26.45 18.91
C ILE A 385 -3.23 27.50 18.98
N LYS A 386 -2.70 27.97 17.85
CA LYS A 386 -1.66 29.02 17.83
C LYS A 386 -2.21 30.39 18.26
N ARG A 387 -3.44 30.76 17.84
CA ARG A 387 -4.12 31.99 18.30
C ARG A 387 -4.51 31.95 19.77
N ILE A 388 -4.90 30.79 20.31
CA ILE A 388 -5.23 30.64 21.72
C ILE A 388 -3.95 30.79 22.58
N VAL A 389 -2.82 30.22 22.15
CA VAL A 389 -1.53 30.37 22.86
C VAL A 389 -1.00 31.81 22.81
N GLU A 390 -1.14 32.49 21.66
CA GLU A 390 -0.72 33.90 21.50
C GLU A 390 -1.62 34.87 22.30
N THR A 391 -2.92 34.59 22.44
CA THR A 391 -3.84 35.41 23.25
C THR A 391 -3.75 35.12 24.76
N SER A 392 -3.33 33.93 25.18
CA SER A 392 -3.06 33.63 26.60
C SER A 392 -1.73 34.20 27.11
N GLY A 393 -0.77 34.52 26.23
CA GLY A 393 0.51 35.14 26.61
C GLY A 393 0.45 36.66 26.80
N GLU A 394 -0.53 37.34 26.21
CA GLU A 394 -0.70 38.80 26.34
C GLU A 394 -1.49 39.21 27.59
N VAL A 395 -2.15 38.27 28.29
CA VAL A 395 -2.95 38.55 29.50
C VAL A 395 -2.12 38.45 30.79
N GLU A 396 -0.91 37.89 30.76
CA GLU A 396 -0.02 37.80 31.93
C GLU A 396 0.97 38.98 32.09
N GLN A 397 0.95 39.97 31.19
CA GLN A 397 1.83 41.15 31.24
C GLN A 397 1.11 42.51 31.23
N ALA A 398 -0.20 42.54 31.44
CA ALA A 398 -0.99 43.78 31.50
C ALA A 398 -1.44 44.12 32.94
#